data_AF-A0A970LF44-F1
#
_entry.id   AF-A0A970LF44-F1
#
_cell.length_a   1.000
_cell.length_b   1.000
_cell.length_c   1.000
_cell.angle_alpha   90.00
_cell.angle_beta   90.00
_cell.angle_gamma   90.00
#
_symmetry.space_group_name_H-M   'P 1'
#
loop_
_entity.id
_entity.type
_entity.pdbx_description
1 polymer ?
#
loop_
_entity_poly.entity_id
_entity_poly.type
_entity_poly.pdbx_seq_one_letter_code
_entity_poly.pdbx_strand_id
1 'polypeptide(L)'
;MPINGNERKPLGDLLLDSELITPEILSEALAASRVSNKRLGETLVEMGALTEQKLLEVLEFQLRIPLVSLSKIEIDPQVPLLINEAMARRYQCVPIAMESNQLTLAMADPLNLQATDDIRIFTGMTVKPVFALKNEIQSTIDRFYSKEGAEKAVEDFKKDFDIDQFSEAESNQLSDIANAPVVRLINSIIQHAMRSRASDIHIEPFEKFLRFRFRVDGEMQEGMRSSRAPHSAVTTRIKIMGKMDIAEKRV
;
A
#
# COMPACT_ATOMS: atom_id res chain seq x y z
N MET A 1 -36.97 -15.18 -2.71
CA MET A 1 -36.86 -15.20 -4.18
C MET A 1 -35.38 -15.12 -4.54
N PRO A 2 -34.86 -15.94 -5.47
CA PRO A 2 -33.48 -15.83 -5.89
C PRO A 2 -33.36 -14.62 -6.83
N ILE A 3 -32.55 -13.65 -6.45
CA ILE A 3 -32.22 -12.49 -7.29
C ILE A 3 -31.15 -12.95 -8.29
N ASN A 4 -31.56 -13.03 -9.56
CA ASN A 4 -30.71 -13.29 -10.71
C ASN A 4 -29.66 -12.18 -10.92
N GLY A 5 -28.58 -12.53 -11.60
CA GLY A 5 -27.32 -11.79 -11.61
C GLY A 5 -27.33 -10.42 -12.29
N ASN A 6 -26.48 -9.56 -11.73
CA ASN A 6 -25.71 -8.50 -12.42
C ASN A 6 -26.29 -7.09 -12.64
N GLU A 7 -27.43 -6.72 -12.05
CA GLU A 7 -27.82 -5.30 -11.94
C GLU A 7 -27.79 -4.85 -10.48
N ARG A 8 -26.66 -4.27 -10.07
CA ARG A 8 -26.59 -3.52 -8.81
C ARG A 8 -27.50 -2.31 -8.98
N LYS A 9 -28.53 -2.14 -8.13
CA LYS A 9 -29.37 -0.94 -8.14
C LYS A 9 -28.47 0.31 -8.10
N PRO A 10 -28.70 1.32 -8.95
CA PRO A 10 -27.99 2.59 -8.91
C PRO A 10 -28.02 3.22 -7.53
N LEU A 11 -26.97 3.98 -7.19
CA LEU A 11 -26.88 4.65 -5.88
C LEU A 11 -28.07 5.58 -5.63
N GLY A 12 -28.52 6.32 -6.66
CA GLY A 12 -29.68 7.22 -6.55
C GLY A 12 -30.95 6.47 -6.16
N ASP A 13 -31.22 5.33 -6.79
CA ASP A 13 -32.41 4.52 -6.51
C ASP A 13 -32.34 3.91 -5.11
N LEU A 14 -31.16 3.46 -4.67
CA LEU A 14 -30.97 2.97 -3.30
C LEU A 14 -31.20 4.05 -2.25
N LEU A 15 -30.78 5.29 -2.52
CA LEU A 15 -30.98 6.41 -1.60
C LEU A 15 -32.45 6.84 -1.53
N LEU A 16 -33.19 6.75 -2.65
CA LEU A 16 -34.65 6.97 -2.68
C LEU A 16 -35.40 5.85 -1.94
N ASP A 17 -35.07 4.59 -2.22
CA ASP A 17 -35.66 3.41 -1.57
C ASP A 17 -35.45 3.42 -0.05
N SER A 18 -34.34 4.02 0.41
CA SER A 18 -33.98 4.13 1.83
C SER A 18 -34.53 5.41 2.47
N GLU A 19 -35.34 6.20 1.75
CA GLU A 19 -35.90 7.49 2.19
C GLU A 19 -34.84 8.51 2.67
N LEU A 20 -33.59 8.36 2.21
CA LEU A 20 -32.47 9.23 2.61
C LEU A 20 -32.43 10.53 1.80
N ILE A 21 -33.00 10.53 0.59
CA ILE A 21 -33.13 11.70 -0.29
C ILE A 21 -34.51 11.70 -0.95
N THR A 22 -34.92 12.84 -1.49
CA THR A 22 -36.14 12.95 -2.29
C THR A 22 -35.83 12.95 -3.80
N PRO A 23 -36.81 12.66 -4.68
CA PRO A 23 -36.62 12.72 -6.13
C PRO A 23 -36.13 14.08 -6.63
N GLU A 24 -36.59 15.17 -5.99
CA GLU A 24 -36.19 16.54 -6.31
C GLU A 24 -34.71 16.76 -6.01
N ILE A 25 -34.26 16.35 -4.82
CA ILE A 25 -32.85 16.42 -4.39
C ILE A 25 -31.97 15.58 -5.30
N LEU A 26 -32.41 14.37 -5.67
CA LEU A 26 -31.66 13.51 -6.58
C LEU A 26 -31.47 14.16 -7.95
N SER A 27 -32.52 14.78 -8.49
CA SER A 27 -32.46 15.48 -9.78
C SER A 27 -31.49 16.66 -9.74
N GLU A 28 -31.56 17.47 -8.68
CA GLU A 28 -30.66 18.62 -8.46
C GLU A 28 -29.21 18.16 -8.32
N ALA A 29 -28.95 17.12 -7.51
CA ALA A 29 -27.61 16.58 -7.31
C ALA A 29 -27.03 15.97 -8.60
N LEU A 30 -27.84 15.30 -9.43
CA LEU A 30 -27.40 14.79 -10.74
C LEU A 30 -27.07 15.92 -11.73
N ALA A 31 -27.81 17.02 -11.69
CA ALA A 31 -27.50 18.20 -12.50
C ALA A 31 -26.18 18.85 -12.03
N ALA A 32 -26.02 19.04 -10.72
CA ALA A 32 -24.83 19.62 -10.12
C ALA A 32 -23.58 18.73 -10.31
N SER A 33 -23.71 17.40 -10.23
CA SER A 33 -22.59 16.46 -10.40
C SER A 33 -22.05 16.48 -11.84
N ARG A 34 -22.92 16.67 -12.83
CA ARG A 34 -22.52 16.80 -14.25
C ARG A 34 -21.71 18.07 -14.51
N VAL A 35 -22.08 19.18 -13.87
CA VAL A 35 -21.38 20.46 -14.01
C VAL A 35 -20.03 20.43 -13.28
N SER A 36 -19.99 19.86 -12.08
CA SER A 36 -18.80 19.82 -11.22
C SER A 36 -17.84 18.65 -11.52
N ASN A 37 -18.25 17.71 -12.38
CA ASN A 37 -17.53 16.46 -12.67
C ASN A 37 -17.17 15.63 -11.41
N LYS A 38 -17.99 15.76 -10.36
CA LYS A 38 -17.87 15.02 -9.10
C LYS A 38 -18.81 13.81 -9.09
N ARG A 39 -18.58 12.87 -8.15
CA ARG A 39 -19.50 11.75 -7.97
C ARG A 39 -20.82 12.22 -7.35
N LEU A 40 -21.91 11.53 -7.67
CA LEU A 40 -23.25 11.85 -7.13
C LEU A 40 -23.25 11.89 -5.59
N GLY A 41 -22.64 10.90 -4.95
CA GLY A 41 -22.55 10.83 -3.50
C GLY A 41 -21.81 12.03 -2.89
N GLU A 42 -20.67 12.43 -3.48
CA GLU A 42 -19.91 13.62 -3.04
C GLU A 42 -20.77 14.88 -3.15
N THR A 43 -21.51 15.01 -4.26
CA THR A 43 -22.39 16.17 -4.50
C THR A 43 -23.53 16.22 -3.47
N LEU A 44 -24.14 15.09 -3.15
CA LEU A 44 -25.19 14.99 -2.13
C LEU A 44 -24.69 15.37 -0.73
N VAL A 45 -23.44 15.04 -0.41
CA VAL A 45 -22.80 15.43 0.85
C VAL A 45 -22.49 16.92 0.89
N GLU A 46 -21.96 17.48 -0.20
CA GLU A 46 -21.67 18.92 -0.29
C GLU A 46 -22.92 19.80 -0.22
N MET A 47 -24.04 19.32 -0.76
CA MET A 47 -25.35 19.99 -0.67
C MET A 47 -25.98 19.88 0.73
N GLY A 48 -25.38 19.12 1.65
CA GLY A 48 -25.93 18.86 2.98
C GLY A 48 -27.16 17.94 2.98
N ALA A 49 -27.51 17.37 1.82
CA ALA A 49 -28.66 16.49 1.66
C ALA A 49 -28.42 15.07 2.22
N LEU A 50 -27.16 14.64 2.29
CA LEU A 50 -26.77 13.34 2.80
C LEU A 50 -25.53 13.49 3.68
N THR A 51 -25.47 12.85 4.84
CA THR A 51 -24.22 12.83 5.62
C THR A 51 -23.25 11.82 5.02
N GLU A 52 -21.94 12.09 5.09
CA GLU A 52 -20.89 11.18 4.62
C GLU A 52 -21.04 9.77 5.20
N GLN A 53 -21.38 9.64 6.47
CA GLN A 53 -21.58 8.33 7.11
C GLN A 53 -22.73 7.51 6.50
N LYS A 54 -23.90 8.12 6.24
CA LYS A 54 -25.03 7.41 5.59
C LYS A 54 -24.70 7.03 4.15
N LEU A 55 -23.99 7.89 3.42
CA LEU A 55 -23.52 7.56 2.08
C LEU A 55 -22.67 6.28 2.10
N LEU A 56 -21.76 6.17 3.08
CA LEU A 56 -20.91 5.00 3.22
C LEU A 56 -21.68 3.73 3.58
N GLU A 57 -22.64 3.79 4.49
CA GLU A 57 -23.48 2.64 4.87
C GLU A 57 -24.23 2.09 3.64
N VAL A 58 -24.75 2.98 2.79
CA VAL A 58 -25.42 2.59 1.54
C VAL A 58 -24.43 2.01 0.53
N LEU A 59 -23.22 2.58 0.42
CA LEU A 59 -22.17 2.06 -0.47
C LEU A 59 -21.67 0.69 -0.01
N GLU A 60 -21.51 0.46 1.30
CA GLU A 60 -21.16 -0.85 1.87
C GLU A 60 -22.21 -1.91 1.48
N PHE A 61 -23.50 -1.57 1.63
CA PHE A 61 -24.60 -2.45 1.22
C PHE A 61 -24.61 -2.72 -0.29
N GLN A 62 -24.45 -1.67 -1.10
CA GLN A 62 -24.47 -1.77 -2.56
C GLN A 62 -23.29 -2.58 -3.11
N LEU A 63 -22.10 -2.35 -2.56
CA LEU A 63 -20.85 -2.91 -3.08
C LEU A 63 -20.48 -4.24 -2.42
N ARG A 64 -21.07 -4.56 -1.26
CA ARG A 64 -20.70 -5.70 -0.40
C ARG A 64 -19.22 -5.68 -0.01
N ILE A 65 -18.69 -4.47 0.17
CA ILE A 65 -17.31 -4.21 0.60
C ILE A 65 -17.39 -3.60 2.00
N PRO A 66 -16.74 -4.21 3.01
CA PRO A 66 -16.81 -3.72 4.38
C PRO A 66 -16.31 -2.28 4.52
N LEU A 67 -17.01 -1.48 5.32
CA LEU A 67 -16.55 -0.17 5.76
C LEU A 67 -15.69 -0.31 7.02
N VAL A 68 -14.49 0.29 6.99
CA VAL A 68 -13.55 0.28 8.12
C VAL A 68 -13.22 1.71 8.50
N SER A 69 -13.28 2.00 9.81
CA SER A 69 -12.81 3.26 10.37
C SER A 69 -11.38 3.12 10.84
N LEU A 70 -10.45 3.80 10.16
CA LEU A 70 -9.01 3.67 10.42
C LEU A 70 -8.60 4.21 11.79
N SER A 71 -9.37 5.15 12.32
CA SER A 71 -9.15 5.72 13.66
C SER A 71 -9.44 4.75 14.81
N LYS A 72 -10.18 3.66 14.56
CA LYS A 72 -10.63 2.69 15.57
C LYS A 72 -9.85 1.38 15.58
N ILE A 73 -8.93 1.20 14.63
CA ILE A 73 -8.14 -0.02 14.49
C ILE A 73 -6.68 0.25 14.86
N GLU A 74 -6.05 -0.75 15.47
CA GLU A 74 -4.60 -0.76 15.62
C GLU A 74 -3.99 -1.34 14.34
N ILE A 75 -3.17 -0.54 13.68
CA ILE A 75 -2.44 -0.91 12.46
C ILE A 75 -0.99 -1.15 12.86
N ASP A 76 -0.47 -2.34 12.53
CA ASP A 76 0.95 -2.63 12.66
C ASP A 76 1.75 -1.63 11.80
N PRO A 77 2.69 -0.86 12.38
CA PRO A 77 3.47 0.15 11.67
C PRO A 77 4.21 -0.36 10.43
N GLN A 78 4.52 -1.65 10.34
CA GLN A 78 5.19 -2.25 9.20
C GLN A 78 4.26 -2.49 8.00
N VAL A 79 2.95 -2.61 8.23
CA VAL A 79 1.97 -2.98 7.21
C VAL A 79 1.71 -1.86 6.19
N PRO A 80 1.48 -0.58 6.58
CA PRO A 80 1.38 0.52 5.63
C PRO A 80 2.59 0.60 4.70
N LEU A 81 3.79 0.36 5.23
CA LEU A 81 5.07 0.43 4.52
C LEU A 81 5.27 -0.67 3.47
N LEU A 82 4.32 -1.59 3.31
CA LEU A 82 4.31 -2.57 2.21
C LEU A 82 4.11 -1.91 0.84
N ILE A 83 3.55 -0.69 0.80
CA ILE A 83 3.48 0.15 -0.40
C ILE A 83 4.22 1.47 -0.14
N ASN A 84 4.71 2.11 -1.20
CA ASN A 84 5.34 3.42 -1.07
C ASN A 84 4.29 4.55 -0.92
N GLU A 85 4.72 5.67 -0.34
CA GLU A 85 3.86 6.84 -0.10
C GLU A 85 3.26 7.39 -1.40
N ALA A 86 4.01 7.41 -2.49
CA ALA A 86 3.53 7.91 -3.77
C ALA A 86 2.34 7.09 -4.29
N MET A 87 2.37 5.76 -4.16
CA MET A 87 1.25 4.88 -4.49
C MET A 87 0.08 5.08 -3.53
N ALA A 88 0.36 5.14 -2.22
CA ALA A 88 -0.66 5.38 -1.20
C ALA A 88 -1.43 6.68 -1.47
N ARG A 89 -0.71 7.77 -1.76
CA ARG A 89 -1.30 9.08 -2.11
C ARG A 89 -1.98 9.06 -3.48
N ARG A 90 -1.35 8.48 -4.50
CA ARG A 90 -1.93 8.42 -5.86
C ARG A 90 -3.25 7.67 -5.89
N TYR A 91 -3.30 6.50 -5.24
CA TYR A 91 -4.48 5.64 -5.23
C TYR A 91 -5.41 5.89 -4.05
N GLN A 92 -5.05 6.82 -3.16
CA GLN A 92 -5.81 7.13 -1.95
C GLN A 92 -6.14 5.84 -1.18
N CYS A 93 -5.09 5.07 -0.85
CA CYS A 93 -5.19 3.79 -0.17
C CYS A 93 -4.06 3.55 0.83
N VAL A 94 -4.31 2.71 1.83
CA VAL A 94 -3.33 2.29 2.84
C VAL A 94 -3.51 0.81 3.18
N PRO A 95 -2.46 0.00 3.19
CA PRO A 95 -2.51 -1.35 3.72
C PRO A 95 -2.72 -1.33 5.24
N ILE A 96 -3.67 -2.11 5.74
CA ILE A 96 -4.04 -2.07 7.17
C ILE A 96 -3.84 -3.41 7.88
N ALA A 97 -3.81 -4.52 7.15
CA ALA A 97 -3.50 -5.84 7.69
C ALA A 97 -2.88 -6.74 6.60
N MET A 98 -2.04 -7.67 7.03
CA MET A 98 -1.43 -8.68 6.18
C MET A 98 -1.53 -10.04 6.86
N GLU A 99 -2.17 -11.00 6.19
CA GLU A 99 -2.31 -12.37 6.70
C GLU A 99 -1.92 -13.37 5.61
N SER A 100 -0.88 -14.17 5.89
CA SER A 100 -0.31 -15.17 4.97
C SER A 100 0.14 -14.58 3.62
N ASN A 101 -0.78 -14.44 2.65
CA ASN A 101 -0.55 -13.85 1.33
C ASN A 101 -1.71 -12.93 0.88
N GLN A 102 -2.53 -12.49 1.83
CA GLN A 102 -3.64 -11.57 1.59
C GLN A 102 -3.36 -10.22 2.25
N LEU A 103 -3.45 -9.16 1.47
CA LEU A 103 -3.27 -7.78 1.90
C LEU A 103 -4.65 -7.12 2.02
N THR A 104 -5.05 -6.75 3.24
CA THR A 104 -6.24 -5.93 3.43
C THR A 104 -5.88 -4.47 3.15
N LEU A 105 -6.49 -3.91 2.11
CA LEU A 105 -6.17 -2.58 1.59
C LEU A 105 -7.36 -1.64 1.82
N ALA A 106 -7.22 -0.66 2.69
CA ALA A 106 -8.20 0.40 2.87
C ALA A 106 -8.11 1.38 1.69
N MET A 107 -9.24 1.67 1.04
CA MET A 107 -9.30 2.51 -0.16
C MET A 107 -10.45 3.51 -0.09
N ALA A 108 -10.21 4.73 -0.57
CA ALA A 108 -11.27 5.73 -0.75
C ALA A 108 -12.21 5.35 -1.90
N ASP A 109 -11.69 4.61 -2.89
CA ASP A 109 -12.47 4.07 -4.00
C ASP A 109 -12.15 2.59 -4.25
N PRO A 110 -12.84 1.66 -3.54
CA PRO A 110 -12.64 0.21 -3.72
C PRO A 110 -13.01 -0.33 -5.10
N LEU A 111 -13.68 0.46 -5.95
CA LEU A 111 -14.02 0.09 -7.33
C LEU A 111 -12.89 0.39 -8.32
N ASN A 112 -11.82 1.04 -7.86
CA ASN A 112 -10.66 1.31 -8.69
C ASN A 112 -9.84 0.02 -8.89
N LEU A 113 -10.25 -0.78 -9.89
CA LEU A 113 -9.60 -2.05 -10.22
C LEU A 113 -8.13 -1.87 -10.60
N GLN A 114 -7.80 -0.76 -11.28
CA GLN A 114 -6.42 -0.42 -11.63
C GLN A 114 -5.55 -0.28 -10.37
N ALA A 115 -6.04 0.43 -9.35
CA ALA A 115 -5.33 0.59 -8.09
C ALA A 115 -5.12 -0.76 -7.39
N THR A 116 -6.15 -1.61 -7.30
CA THR A 116 -6.00 -2.94 -6.69
C THR A 116 -5.04 -3.84 -7.46
N ASP A 117 -5.05 -3.76 -8.78
CA ASP A 117 -4.18 -4.54 -9.66
C ASP A 117 -2.72 -4.08 -9.54
N ASP A 118 -2.47 -2.77 -9.57
CA ASP A 118 -1.13 -2.21 -9.43
C ASP A 118 -0.54 -2.52 -8.05
N ILE A 119 -1.34 -2.44 -6.98
CA ILE A 119 -0.91 -2.79 -5.62
C ILE A 119 -0.66 -4.29 -5.50
N ARG A 120 -1.50 -5.15 -6.10
CA ARG A 120 -1.29 -6.59 -6.18
C ARG A 120 0.03 -6.92 -6.88
N ILE A 121 0.29 -6.28 -8.03
CA ILE A 121 1.53 -6.47 -8.79
C ILE A 121 2.74 -6.02 -7.98
N PHE A 122 2.64 -4.85 -7.33
CA PHE A 122 3.73 -4.28 -6.55
C PHE A 122 4.08 -5.13 -5.32
N THR A 123 3.07 -5.62 -4.60
CA THR A 123 3.25 -6.37 -3.34
C THR A 123 3.39 -7.88 -3.54
N GLY A 124 2.91 -8.42 -4.66
CA GLY A 124 2.81 -9.86 -4.90
C GLY A 124 1.71 -10.57 -4.09
N MET A 125 0.86 -9.81 -3.40
CA MET A 125 -0.16 -10.32 -2.48
C MET A 125 -1.56 -10.21 -3.08
N THR A 126 -2.45 -11.13 -2.69
CA THR A 126 -3.87 -11.01 -3.03
C THR A 126 -4.46 -9.80 -2.28
N VAL A 127 -4.91 -8.78 -3.00
CA VAL A 127 -5.50 -7.59 -2.41
C VAL A 127 -6.97 -7.82 -2.09
N LYS A 128 -7.34 -7.62 -0.82
CA LYS A 128 -8.72 -7.57 -0.34
C LYS A 128 -9.06 -6.11 -0.04
N PRO A 129 -9.81 -5.41 -0.92
CA PRO A 129 -10.15 -4.02 -0.69
C PRO A 129 -11.20 -3.90 0.41
N VAL A 130 -11.05 -2.88 1.25
CA VAL A 130 -12.07 -2.41 2.20
C VAL A 130 -12.28 -0.91 1.99
N PHE A 131 -13.49 -0.43 2.27
CA PHE A 131 -13.81 0.98 2.14
C PHE A 131 -13.33 1.72 3.38
N ALA A 132 -12.68 2.86 3.21
CA ALA A 132 -12.41 3.80 4.30
C ALA A 132 -12.56 5.24 3.82
N LEU A 133 -12.80 6.15 4.77
CA LEU A 133 -12.97 7.57 4.45
C LEU A 133 -11.68 8.18 3.89
N LYS A 134 -11.81 9.07 2.92
CA LYS A 134 -10.67 9.73 2.28
C LYS A 134 -9.82 10.52 3.28
N ASN A 135 -10.45 11.23 4.21
CA ASN A 135 -9.76 11.98 5.26
C ASN A 135 -9.01 11.06 6.23
N GLU A 136 -9.60 9.93 6.63
CA GLU A 136 -8.97 8.93 7.48
C GLU A 136 -7.75 8.31 6.76
N ILE A 137 -7.88 7.95 5.49
CA ILE A 137 -6.77 7.44 4.67
C ILE A 137 -5.65 8.48 4.62
N GLN A 138 -5.98 9.73 4.30
CA GLN A 138 -5.00 10.80 4.18
C GLN A 138 -4.25 11.02 5.50
N SER A 139 -4.97 11.09 6.63
CA SER A 139 -4.36 11.22 7.96
C SER A 139 -3.50 10.00 8.34
N THR A 140 -3.89 8.80 7.90
CA THR A 140 -3.14 7.56 8.12
C THR A 140 -1.85 7.56 7.30
N ILE A 141 -1.90 8.00 6.04
CA ILE A 141 -0.71 8.19 5.21
C ILE A 141 0.24 9.16 5.90
N ASP A 142 -0.25 10.33 6.31
CA ASP A 142 0.58 11.35 6.94
C ASP A 142 1.19 10.84 8.25
N ARG A 143 0.46 10.04 9.04
CA ARG A 143 0.95 9.41 10.28
C ARG A 143 2.08 8.40 10.03
N PHE A 144 1.93 7.50 9.06
CA PHE A 144 2.87 6.38 8.87
C PHE A 144 4.03 6.66 7.90
N TYR A 145 3.87 7.63 7.00
CA TYR A 145 4.90 8.02 6.05
C TYR A 145 5.62 9.33 6.40
N SER A 146 5.21 10.05 7.46
CA SER A 146 5.98 11.20 7.96
C SER A 146 7.33 10.79 8.56
N LYS A 147 8.28 11.73 8.56
CA LYS A 147 9.67 11.53 9.02
C LYS A 147 9.79 10.90 10.42
N GLU A 148 8.87 11.21 11.33
CA GLU A 148 8.85 10.66 12.70
C GLU A 148 8.43 9.17 12.74
N GLY A 149 7.55 8.74 11.83
CA GLY A 149 7.20 7.33 11.64
C GLY A 149 8.34 6.53 11.01
N ALA A 150 9.08 7.16 10.09
CA ALA A 150 10.31 6.60 9.53
C ALA A 150 11.43 6.48 10.59
N GLU A 151 11.58 7.46 11.49
CA GLU A 151 12.56 7.43 12.58
C GLU A 151 12.26 6.32 13.60
N LYS A 152 11.01 6.17 14.07
CA LYS A 152 10.63 5.06 14.96
C LYS A 152 10.75 3.70 14.28
N ALA A 153 10.36 3.57 13.02
CA ALA A 153 10.53 2.32 12.27
C ALA A 153 12.02 2.00 12.04
N VAL A 154 12.88 3.01 11.89
CA VAL A 154 14.34 2.85 11.85
C VAL A 154 14.90 2.47 13.21
N GLU A 155 14.36 2.98 14.31
CA GLU A 155 14.81 2.69 15.67
C GLU A 155 14.43 1.27 16.11
N ASP A 156 13.20 0.83 15.81
CA ASP A 156 12.75 -0.55 16.03
C ASP A 156 13.49 -1.53 15.10
N PHE A 157 13.79 -1.12 13.85
CA PHE A 157 14.64 -1.90 12.95
C PHE A 157 16.11 -1.94 13.41
N LYS A 158 16.64 -0.90 14.07
CA LYS A 158 17.98 -0.93 14.68
C LYS A 158 18.03 -1.91 15.85
N LYS A 159 16.97 -1.97 16.67
CA LYS A 159 16.84 -2.91 17.80
C LYS A 159 16.75 -4.36 17.35
N ASP A 160 16.03 -4.65 16.26
CA ASP A 160 15.85 -6.02 15.78
C ASP A 160 17.06 -6.57 14.99
N PHE A 161 17.96 -5.70 14.51
CA PHE A 161 19.03 -6.09 13.57
C PHE A 161 20.47 -5.86 14.05
N ASP A 162 20.71 -5.35 15.27
CA ASP A 162 22.04 -5.16 15.87
C ASP A 162 23.06 -4.50 14.90
N ILE A 163 22.62 -3.42 14.23
CA ILE A 163 23.42 -2.69 13.23
C ILE A 163 23.92 -1.39 13.86
N ASP A 164 25.10 -1.45 14.47
CA ASP A 164 25.71 -0.33 15.21
C ASP A 164 26.51 0.65 14.33
N GLN A 165 26.32 0.65 13.00
CA GLN A 165 27.04 1.53 12.09
C GLN A 165 26.14 2.13 11.00
N PHE A 166 25.33 3.11 11.38
CA PHE A 166 24.83 4.12 10.44
C PHE A 166 25.09 5.51 11.02
N SER A 167 26.03 6.26 10.43
CA SER A 167 26.29 7.64 10.80
C SER A 167 25.16 8.57 10.35
N GLU A 168 24.77 9.51 11.21
CA GLU A 168 23.67 10.48 11.02
C GLU A 168 23.78 11.35 9.76
N ALA A 169 24.96 11.43 9.13
CA ALA A 169 25.23 12.30 7.99
C ALA A 169 24.55 11.87 6.66
N GLU A 170 24.10 10.61 6.52
CA GLU A 170 23.51 10.10 5.27
C GLU A 170 21.98 10.16 5.23
N SER A 171 21.33 10.62 6.31
CA SER A 171 19.87 10.76 6.45
C SER A 171 19.23 11.71 5.43
N ASN A 172 19.95 12.76 5.00
CA ASN A 172 19.36 13.88 4.26
C ASN A 172 19.33 13.76 2.72
N GLN A 173 19.87 12.69 2.12
CA GLN A 173 19.91 12.54 0.64
C GLN A 173 19.00 11.43 0.08
N LEU A 174 18.30 10.70 0.95
CA LEU A 174 17.42 9.57 0.58
C LEU A 174 15.94 9.93 0.45
N SER A 175 15.61 11.23 0.48
CA SER A 175 14.24 11.72 0.68
C SER A 175 13.26 11.51 -0.47
N ASP A 176 13.66 10.99 -1.65
CA ASP A 176 12.76 11.02 -2.82
C ASP A 176 12.33 9.69 -3.46
N ILE A 177 12.82 8.49 -3.12
CA ILE A 177 12.42 7.26 -3.89
C ILE A 177 12.17 5.95 -3.10
N ALA A 178 12.48 5.81 -1.81
CA ALA A 178 12.70 4.46 -1.26
C ALA A 178 12.00 4.13 0.08
N ASN A 179 10.67 3.99 0.10
CA ASN A 179 9.95 3.52 1.30
C ASN A 179 9.22 2.19 1.08
N ALA A 180 10.02 1.13 0.95
CA ALA A 180 9.67 -0.24 1.36
C ALA A 180 10.95 -0.88 1.96
N PRO A 181 10.89 -1.65 3.07
CA PRO A 181 12.08 -2.22 3.74
C PRO A 181 13.02 -2.99 2.81
N VAL A 182 12.47 -3.66 1.80
CA VAL A 182 13.22 -4.40 0.77
C VAL A 182 14.00 -3.47 -0.16
N VAL A 183 13.46 -2.31 -0.50
CA VAL A 183 14.16 -1.31 -1.33
C VAL A 183 15.34 -0.72 -0.56
N ARG A 184 15.13 -0.43 0.74
CA ARG A 184 16.22 0.02 1.62
C ARG A 184 17.31 -1.04 1.76
N LEU A 185 16.94 -2.30 1.97
CA LEU A 185 17.88 -3.42 2.01
C LEU A 185 18.71 -3.52 0.72
N ILE A 186 18.07 -3.49 -0.45
CA ILE A 186 18.76 -3.58 -1.75
C ILE A 186 19.67 -2.37 -1.98
N ASN A 187 19.21 -1.16 -1.66
CA ASN A 187 20.04 0.03 -1.77
C ASN A 187 21.26 -0.04 -0.84
N SER A 188 21.09 -0.49 0.40
CA SER A 188 22.20 -0.69 1.35
C SER A 188 23.21 -1.72 0.84
N ILE A 189 22.75 -2.83 0.25
CA ILE A 189 23.61 -3.86 -0.36
C ILE A 189 24.42 -3.28 -1.52
N ILE A 190 23.77 -2.51 -2.41
CA ILE A 190 24.45 -1.89 -3.57
C ILE A 190 25.45 -0.83 -3.09
N GLN A 191 25.07 0.01 -2.13
CA GLN A 191 25.98 1.01 -1.56
C GLN A 191 27.18 0.35 -0.88
N HIS A 192 26.97 -0.72 -0.12
CA HIS A 192 28.06 -1.49 0.47
C HIS A 192 29.01 -2.02 -0.60
N ALA A 193 28.49 -2.64 -1.67
CA ALA A 193 29.28 -3.12 -2.79
C ALA A 193 30.10 -2.00 -3.47
N MET A 194 29.52 -0.81 -3.63
CA MET A 194 30.24 0.34 -4.19
C MET A 194 31.37 0.82 -3.27
N ARG A 195 31.12 0.94 -1.96
CA ARG A 195 32.12 1.38 -0.98
C ARG A 195 33.27 0.38 -0.86
N SER A 196 32.95 -0.90 -0.84
CA SER A 196 33.94 -1.98 -0.80
C SER A 196 34.58 -2.27 -2.16
N ARG A 197 34.18 -1.55 -3.23
CA ARG A 197 34.65 -1.77 -4.61
C ARG A 197 34.48 -3.23 -5.06
N ALA A 198 33.38 -3.85 -4.65
CA ALA A 198 33.06 -5.21 -5.04
C ALA A 198 32.75 -5.29 -6.55
N SER A 199 33.27 -6.33 -7.22
CA SER A 199 32.95 -6.64 -8.62
C SER A 199 31.62 -7.35 -8.76
N ASP A 200 31.24 -8.16 -7.76
CA ASP A 200 30.04 -9.00 -7.78
C ASP A 200 29.31 -8.95 -6.44
N ILE A 201 27.97 -8.97 -6.52
CA ILE A 201 27.08 -9.14 -5.38
C ILE A 201 26.40 -10.51 -5.50
N HIS A 202 26.64 -11.37 -4.52
CA HIS A 202 26.05 -12.69 -4.43
C HIS A 202 24.93 -12.70 -3.40
N ILE A 203 23.74 -13.16 -3.81
CA ILE A 203 22.56 -13.29 -2.95
C ILE A 203 22.15 -14.76 -2.92
N GLU A 204 22.34 -15.41 -1.78
CA GLU A 204 22.30 -16.86 -1.64
C GLU A 204 21.20 -17.28 -0.66
N PRO A 205 20.08 -17.83 -1.16
CA PRO A 205 18.98 -18.27 -0.33
C PRO A 205 19.25 -19.67 0.26
N PHE A 206 19.51 -19.73 1.58
CA PHE A 206 19.55 -20.97 2.35
C PHE A 206 18.21 -21.28 2.99
N GLU A 207 18.02 -22.53 3.44
CA GLU A 207 16.74 -23.01 4.00
C GLU A 207 16.16 -22.10 5.09
N LYS A 208 17.01 -21.51 5.94
CA LYS A 208 16.58 -20.68 7.09
C LYS A 208 16.94 -19.20 6.95
N PHE A 209 17.90 -18.86 6.11
CA PHE A 209 18.45 -17.50 6.02
C PHE A 209 18.80 -17.14 4.57
N LEU A 210 18.89 -15.85 4.30
CA LEU A 210 19.44 -15.30 3.07
C LEU A 210 20.84 -14.77 3.39
N ARG A 211 21.83 -15.11 2.56
CA ARG A 211 23.22 -14.67 2.74
C ARG A 211 23.61 -13.73 1.60
N PHE A 212 24.31 -12.67 1.93
CA PHE A 212 24.83 -11.70 0.99
C PHE A 212 26.36 -11.72 1.05
N ARG A 213 27.00 -11.98 -0.10
CA ARG A 213 28.46 -11.99 -0.24
C ARG A 213 28.91 -11.02 -1.33
N PHE A 214 30.12 -10.49 -1.20
CA PHE A 214 30.68 -9.48 -2.09
C PHE A 214 32.05 -9.91 -2.57
N ARG A 215 32.29 -9.87 -3.88
CA ARG A 215 33.61 -10.22 -4.43
C ARG A 215 34.45 -8.96 -4.46
N VAL A 216 35.42 -8.84 -3.57
CA VAL A 216 36.30 -7.68 -3.46
C VAL A 216 37.71 -8.13 -3.78
N ASP A 217 38.36 -7.48 -4.73
CA ASP A 217 39.73 -7.81 -5.19
C ASP A 217 39.92 -9.30 -5.54
N GLY A 218 38.87 -9.93 -6.08
CA GLY A 218 38.86 -11.34 -6.48
C GLY A 218 38.49 -12.32 -5.37
N GLU A 219 38.50 -11.90 -4.11
CA GLU A 219 38.17 -12.73 -2.95
C GLU A 219 36.70 -12.63 -2.54
N MET A 220 36.18 -13.74 -2.00
CA MET A 220 34.76 -13.85 -1.70
C MET A 220 34.50 -13.55 -0.22
N GLN A 221 33.93 -12.38 0.08
CA GLN A 221 33.71 -11.92 1.44
C GLN A 221 32.24 -12.03 1.84
N GLU A 222 31.96 -12.58 3.02
CA GLU A 222 30.60 -12.59 3.55
C GLU A 222 30.29 -11.24 4.21
N GLY A 223 29.23 -10.58 3.75
CA GLY A 223 28.88 -9.24 4.24
C GLY A 223 27.75 -9.24 5.27
N MET A 224 26.62 -9.87 4.97
CA MET A 224 25.48 -9.93 5.90
C MET A 224 24.63 -11.18 5.72
N ARG A 225 23.83 -11.50 6.75
CA ARG A 225 22.77 -12.51 6.70
C ARG A 225 21.46 -11.89 7.16
N SER A 226 20.35 -12.31 6.55
CA SER A 226 19.00 -12.00 7.02
C SER A 226 18.19 -13.29 7.19
N SER A 227 17.02 -13.20 7.81
CA SER A 227 16.04 -14.29 7.72
C SER A 227 15.70 -14.59 6.25
N ARG A 228 15.12 -15.76 5.97
CA ARG A 228 14.69 -16.13 4.61
C ARG A 228 13.48 -15.32 4.11
N ALA A 229 12.70 -14.72 5.02
CA ALA A 229 11.46 -14.02 4.72
C ALA A 229 11.54 -13.05 3.51
N PRO A 230 12.54 -12.14 3.39
CA PRO A 230 12.62 -11.19 2.29
C PRO A 230 13.04 -11.77 0.93
N HIS A 231 13.40 -13.06 0.83
CA HIS A 231 13.98 -13.65 -0.39
C HIS A 231 13.14 -13.42 -1.66
N SER A 232 11.82 -13.63 -1.58
CA SER A 232 10.92 -13.45 -2.74
C SER A 232 10.89 -11.99 -3.20
N ALA A 233 10.75 -11.06 -2.24
CA ALA A 233 10.70 -9.63 -2.52
C ALA A 233 12.03 -9.08 -3.06
N VAL A 234 13.16 -9.55 -2.52
CA VAL A 234 14.51 -9.23 -3.02
C VAL A 234 14.67 -9.68 -4.47
N THR A 235 14.27 -10.91 -4.79
CA THR A 235 14.35 -11.45 -6.16
C THR A 235 13.54 -10.62 -7.14
N THR A 236 12.28 -10.32 -6.80
CA THR A 236 11.39 -9.49 -7.62
C THR A 236 11.97 -8.09 -7.84
N ARG A 237 12.50 -7.45 -6.79
CA ARG A 237 13.10 -6.12 -6.89
C ARG A 237 14.30 -6.10 -7.85
N ILE A 238 15.17 -7.11 -7.77
CA ILE A 238 16.33 -7.22 -8.65
C ILE A 238 15.90 -7.43 -10.09
N LYS A 239 14.91 -8.30 -10.33
CA LYS A 239 14.34 -8.51 -11.66
C LYS A 239 13.77 -7.21 -12.26
N ILE A 240 13.06 -6.42 -11.46
CA ILE A 240 12.55 -5.10 -11.88
C ILE A 240 13.71 -4.17 -12.26
N MET A 241 14.74 -4.05 -11.41
CA MET A 241 15.90 -3.19 -11.67
C MET A 241 16.67 -3.63 -12.93
N GLY A 242 16.76 -4.94 -13.16
CA GLY A 242 17.38 -5.53 -14.34
C GLY A 242 16.50 -5.59 -15.59
N LYS A 243 15.26 -5.07 -15.54
CA LYS A 243 14.25 -5.19 -16.62
C LYS A 243 14.01 -6.64 -17.08
N MET A 244 14.05 -7.58 -16.14
CA MET A 244 13.83 -9.02 -16.36
C MET A 244 12.35 -9.39 -16.15
N ASP A 245 11.94 -10.53 -16.70
CA ASP A 245 10.59 -11.06 -16.50
C ASP A 245 10.38 -11.52 -15.04
N ILE A 246 9.38 -10.93 -14.39
CA ILE A 246 9.03 -11.17 -12.98
C ILE A 246 8.35 -12.52 -12.81
N ALA A 247 7.53 -12.95 -13.79
CA ALA A 247 6.72 -14.18 -13.73
C ALA A 247 7.54 -15.45 -13.97
N GLU A 248 8.64 -15.36 -14.73
CA GLU A 248 9.48 -16.51 -15.07
C GLU A 248 10.30 -17.00 -13.87
N LYS A 249 10.02 -18.21 -13.38
CA LYS A 249 10.79 -18.88 -12.32
C LYS A 249 11.08 -20.32 -12.73
N ARG A 250 12.35 -20.67 -12.92
CA ARG A 250 12.78 -22.05 -13.16
C ARG A 250 13.16 -22.66 -11.82
N VAL A 251 12.39 -23.67 -11.39
CA VAL A 251 12.57 -24.43 -10.14
C VAL A 251 13.26 -25.74 -10.45
#